data_AF-A0A7C1ZRR6-F1
#
_entry.id   AF-A0A7C1ZRR6-F1
#
_cell.length_a   1.000
_cell.length_b   1.000
_cell.length_c   1.000
_cell.angle_alpha   90.00
_cell.angle_beta   90.00
_cell.angle_gamma   90.00
#
_symmetry.space_group_name_H-M   'P 1'
#
loop_
_entity.id
_entity.type
_entity.pdbx_description
1 polymer ?
#
loop_
_entity_poly.entity_id
_entity_poly.type
_entity_poly.pdbx_seq_one_letter_code
_entity_poly.pdbx_strand_id
1 'polypeptide(L)'
;MYRKVWEQCKASVCSIDFISNAGTKIVSFTGFKVKNFLVTDDVVDKFAKPAEVHLRFTEAGVENKLSICMGFKEFINCRVKVDSEINPGFVLFDIEHKSFEGIPSLKSSRIFNHSVGLPIAVLGYQLDQENL
;
A
#
# COMPACT_ATOMS: atom_id res chain seq x y z
N MET A 1 21.26 10.76 -2.62
CA MET A 1 20.58 9.88 -3.60
C MET A 1 19.22 9.41 -3.07
N TYR A 2 19.18 8.67 -1.95
CA TYR A 2 17.94 8.12 -1.39
C TYR A 2 16.85 9.15 -1.06
N ARG A 3 17.20 10.34 -0.58
CA ARG A 3 16.22 11.43 -0.39
C ARG A 3 15.46 11.79 -1.68
N LYS A 4 16.14 11.82 -2.83
CA LYS A 4 15.47 12.10 -4.11
C LYS A 4 14.52 10.96 -4.50
N VAL A 5 14.94 9.71 -4.27
CA VAL A 5 14.09 8.52 -4.50
C VAL A 5 12.86 8.57 -3.60
N TRP A 6 13.04 8.86 -2.31
CA TRP A 6 11.95 9.07 -1.35
C TRP A 6 10.99 10.16 -1.84
N GLU A 7 11.48 11.35 -2.16
CA GLU A 7 10.64 12.46 -2.62
C GLU A 7 9.82 12.13 -3.88
N GLN A 8 10.35 11.28 -4.76
CA GLN A 8 9.67 10.86 -5.99
C GLN A 8 8.63 9.75 -5.77
N CYS A 9 8.81 8.90 -4.75
CA CYS A 9 8.03 7.68 -4.58
C CYS A 9 7.04 7.75 -3.41
N LYS A 10 7.34 8.53 -2.35
CA LYS A 10 6.60 8.51 -1.08
C LYS A 10 5.09 8.70 -1.22
N ALA A 11 4.66 9.60 -2.11
CA ALA A 11 3.26 9.92 -2.29
C ALA A 11 2.47 8.78 -2.97
N SER A 12 3.16 7.82 -3.58
CA SER A 12 2.56 6.64 -4.22
C SER A 12 2.50 5.43 -3.28
N VAL A 13 3.13 5.50 -2.10
CA VAL A 13 3.21 4.41 -1.11
C VAL A 13 2.35 4.76 0.10
N CYS A 14 1.57 3.81 0.60
CA CYS A 14 0.69 3.98 1.75
C CYS A 14 0.92 2.94 2.84
N SER A 15 0.49 3.27 4.05
CA SER A 15 0.18 2.26 5.06
C SER A 15 -1.24 1.75 4.85
N ILE A 16 -1.43 0.48 5.16
CA ILE A 16 -2.73 -0.21 5.17
C ILE A 16 -2.90 -0.76 6.58
N ASP A 17 -3.65 -0.05 7.41
CA ASP A 17 -3.84 -0.40 8.82
C ASP A 17 -5.15 -1.17 9.00
N PHE A 18 -5.08 -2.35 9.60
CA PHE A 18 -6.24 -3.21 9.88
C PHE A 18 -6.69 -2.99 11.32
N ILE A 19 -7.90 -2.49 11.50
CA ILE A 19 -8.41 -2.02 12.79
C ILE A 19 -9.51 -2.96 13.31
N SER A 20 -9.46 -3.28 14.60
CA SER A 20 -10.47 -4.10 15.28
C SER A 20 -11.75 -3.31 15.58
N ASN A 21 -12.83 -4.00 15.99
CA ASN A 21 -14.06 -3.33 16.44
C ASN A 21 -13.85 -2.42 17.66
N ALA A 22 -12.78 -2.63 18.44
CA ALA A 22 -12.43 -1.79 19.58
C ALA A 22 -11.60 -0.56 19.18
N GLY A 23 -11.35 -0.35 17.89
CA GLY A 23 -10.48 0.72 17.39
C GLY A 23 -8.98 0.41 17.52
N THR A 24 -8.61 -0.80 17.94
CA THR A 24 -7.21 -1.20 18.08
C THR A 24 -6.66 -1.69 16.75
N LYS A 25 -5.53 -1.13 16.33
CA LYS A 25 -4.77 -1.64 15.17
C LYS A 25 -4.26 -3.06 15.46
N ILE A 26 -4.57 -3.98 14.56
CA ILE A 26 -4.19 -5.39 14.61
C ILE A 26 -2.85 -5.60 13.90
N VAL A 27 -2.74 -5.06 12.69
CA VAL A 27 -1.57 -5.20 11.83
C VAL A 27 -1.55 -4.07 10.79
N SER A 28 -0.36 -3.75 10.30
CA SER A 28 -0.16 -2.78 9.22
C SER A 28 0.62 -3.41 8.08
N PHE A 29 0.19 -3.10 6.86
CA PHE A 29 0.88 -3.45 5.63
C PHE A 29 1.38 -2.20 4.92
N THR A 30 2.34 -2.40 4.01
CA THR A 30 2.69 -1.38 3.03
C THR A 30 1.98 -1.70 1.73
N GLY A 31 1.32 -0.69 1.17
CA GLY A 31 0.79 -0.75 -0.19
C GLY A 31 1.38 0.33 -1.07
N PHE A 32 1.19 0.21 -2.38
CA PHE A 32 1.51 1.28 -3.31
C PHE A 32 0.55 1.32 -4.50
N LYS A 33 0.35 2.51 -5.06
CA LYS A 33 -0.54 2.72 -6.20
C LYS A 33 0.17 2.45 -7.51
N VAL A 34 -0.45 1.65 -8.37
CA VAL A 34 -0.08 1.50 -9.79
C VAL A 34 -1.32 1.67 -10.64
N LYS A 35 -1.36 2.72 -11.46
CA LYS A 35 -2.56 3.15 -12.19
C LYS A 35 -3.73 3.36 -11.20
N ASN A 36 -4.77 2.55 -11.32
CA ASN A 36 -5.97 2.57 -10.48
C ASN A 36 -5.95 1.48 -9.39
N PHE A 37 -4.86 0.72 -9.29
CA PHE A 37 -4.77 -0.39 -8.35
C PHE A 37 -3.91 -0.03 -7.16
N LEU A 38 -4.35 -0.47 -5.98
CA LEU A 38 -3.51 -0.62 -4.81
C LEU A 38 -2.88 -2.02 -4.84
N VAL A 39 -1.56 -2.08 -4.76
CA VAL A 39 -0.76 -3.30 -4.72
C VAL A 39 -0.26 -3.53 -3.29
N THR A 40 -0.39 -4.74 -2.77
CA THR A 40 0.15 -5.17 -1.46
C THR A 40 0.38 -6.68 -1.45
N ASP A 41 0.95 -7.21 -0.37
CA ASP A 41 1.14 -8.66 -0.19
C ASP A 41 -0.17 -9.45 -0.15
N ASP A 42 -0.16 -10.66 -0.69
CA ASP A 42 -1.32 -11.56 -0.81
C ASP A 42 -1.79 -12.16 0.53
N VAL A 43 -1.04 -11.92 1.62
CA VAL A 43 -1.35 -12.40 2.96
C VAL A 43 -2.34 -11.52 3.73
N VAL A 44 -2.74 -10.40 3.13
CA VAL A 44 -3.55 -9.34 3.78
C VAL A 44 -4.88 -9.83 4.38
N ASP A 45 -5.43 -10.93 3.87
CA ASP A 45 -6.67 -11.56 4.34
C ASP A 45 -6.46 -12.68 5.38
N LYS A 46 -5.21 -13.01 5.72
CA LYS A 46 -4.85 -14.08 6.67
C LYS A 46 -4.86 -13.64 8.13
N PHE A 47 -5.06 -12.35 8.38
CA PHE A 47 -5.05 -11.77 9.73
C PHE A 47 -6.45 -11.73 10.32
N ALA A 48 -6.55 -11.66 11.66
CA ALA A 48 -7.81 -11.68 12.40
C ALA A 48 -8.85 -10.73 11.79
N LYS A 49 -10.13 -11.15 11.72
CA LYS A 49 -11.25 -10.42 11.09
C LYS A 49 -11.32 -8.96 11.56
N PRO A 50 -10.70 -8.02 10.84
CA PRO A 50 -10.73 -6.62 11.20
C PRO A 50 -12.13 -6.06 10.95
N ALA A 51 -12.46 -5.00 11.64
CA ALA A 51 -13.66 -4.22 11.39
C ALA A 51 -13.45 -3.31 10.19
N GLU A 52 -12.32 -2.60 10.18
CA GLU A 52 -12.02 -1.52 9.25
C GLU A 52 -10.60 -1.63 8.69
N VAL A 53 -10.40 -0.97 7.55
CA VAL A 53 -9.11 -0.79 6.89
C VAL A 53 -8.89 0.69 6.66
N HIS A 54 -7.75 1.20 7.10
CA HIS A 54 -7.34 2.59 6.95
C HIS A 54 -6.15 2.68 6.00
N LEU A 55 -6.34 3.31 4.85
CA LEU A 55 -5.29 3.59 3.87
C LEU A 55 -4.75 5.00 4.09
N ARG A 56 -3.46 5.15 4.37
CA ARG A 56 -2.84 6.46 4.60
C ARG A 56 -1.68 6.72 3.64
N PHE A 57 -1.82 7.77 2.83
CA PHE A 57 -0.77 8.28 1.93
C PHE A 57 -0.18 9.56 2.52
N THR A 58 1.14 9.70 2.54
CA THR A 58 1.84 10.89 3.07
C THR A 58 2.39 11.76 1.95
N GLU A 59 2.32 13.08 2.10
CA GLU A 59 2.93 14.04 1.17
C GLU A 59 4.31 14.50 1.64
N ALA A 60 4.46 14.83 2.93
CA ALA A 60 5.71 15.29 3.50
C ALA A 60 5.80 14.96 4.99
N GLY A 61 6.83 14.24 5.40
CA GLY A 61 7.01 13.85 6.81
C GLY A 61 5.80 13.08 7.33
N VAL A 62 5.08 13.69 8.29
CA VAL A 62 3.89 13.13 8.95
C VAL A 62 2.56 13.62 8.36
N GLU A 63 2.59 14.54 7.39
CA GLU A 63 1.38 15.12 6.81
C GLU A 63 0.70 14.13 5.87
N ASN A 64 -0.53 13.75 6.24
CA ASN A 64 -1.38 12.87 5.45
C ASN A 64 -1.91 13.63 4.22
N LYS A 65 -1.55 13.14 3.04
CA LYS A 65 -2.12 13.57 1.75
C LYS A 65 -3.54 13.09 1.57
N LEU A 66 -3.78 11.85 2.00
CA LEU A 66 -5.06 11.19 1.88
C LEU A 66 -5.18 10.11 2.95
N SER A 67 -6.34 10.07 3.60
CA SER A 67 -6.75 8.96 4.46
C SER A 67 -8.09 8.44 3.94
N ILE A 68 -8.15 7.14 3.62
CA ILE A 68 -9.40 6.46 3.27
C ILE A 68 -9.67 5.44 4.36
N CYS A 69 -10.86 5.50 4.96
CA CYS A 69 -11.35 4.47 5.88
C CYS A 69 -12.52 3.75 5.22
N MET A 70 -12.51 2.43 5.28
CA MET A 70 -13.60 1.59 4.77
C MET A 70 -13.73 0.31 5.58
N GLY A 71 -14.90 -0.33 5.51
CA GLY A 71 -15.11 -1.62 6.19
C GLY A 71 -14.22 -2.70 5.58
N PHE A 72 -13.76 -3.66 6.39
CA PHE A 72 -12.90 -4.74 5.87
C PHE A 72 -13.57 -5.55 4.75
N LYS A 73 -14.87 -5.82 4.86
CA LYS A 73 -15.62 -6.51 3.79
C LYS A 73 -15.66 -5.71 2.49
N GLU A 74 -15.82 -4.40 2.59
CA GLU A 74 -15.79 -3.48 1.44
C GLU A 74 -14.42 -3.52 0.78
N PHE A 75 -13.35 -3.40 1.57
CA PHE A 75 -11.97 -3.49 1.09
C PHE A 75 -11.68 -4.81 0.36
N ILE A 76 -12.08 -5.95 0.94
CA ILE A 76 -11.88 -7.26 0.30
C ILE A 76 -12.69 -7.41 -0.99
N ASN A 77 -13.87 -6.79 -1.09
CA ASN A 77 -14.64 -6.80 -2.33
C ASN A 77 -13.96 -6.03 -3.48
N CYS A 78 -13.06 -5.08 -3.18
CA CYS A 78 -12.23 -4.41 -4.18
C CYS A 78 -11.13 -5.31 -4.75
N ARG A 79 -10.89 -6.49 -4.17
CA ARG A 79 -9.83 -7.41 -4.63
C ARG A 79 -10.09 -7.86 -6.06
N VAL A 80 -9.11 -7.62 -6.93
CA VAL A 80 -9.13 -8.14 -8.30
C VAL A 80 -8.90 -9.65 -8.24
N LYS A 81 -9.83 -10.40 -8.86
CA LYS A 81 -9.69 -11.85 -9.02
C LYS A 81 -8.71 -12.13 -10.15
N VAL A 82 -7.71 -12.97 -9.88
CA VAL A 82 -6.73 -13.43 -10.86
C VAL A 82 -6.98 -14.91 -11.08
N ASP A 83 -7.45 -15.29 -12.28
CA ASP A 83 -7.63 -16.69 -12.70
C ASP A 83 -6.29 -17.32 -13.09
N SER A 84 -5.36 -17.41 -12.13
CA SER A 84 -4.08 -18.08 -12.40
C SER A 84 -3.74 -19.08 -11.31
N GLU A 85 -3.26 -20.26 -11.73
CA GLU A 85 -2.77 -21.33 -10.85
C GLU A 85 -1.51 -20.91 -10.07
N ILE A 86 -0.86 -19.82 -10.47
CA ILE A 86 0.36 -19.31 -9.87
C ILE A 86 -0.01 -18.24 -8.84
N ASN A 87 0.42 -18.43 -7.59
CA ASN A 87 0.36 -17.37 -6.59
C ASN A 87 1.53 -16.40 -6.82
N PRO A 88 1.28 -15.14 -7.21
CA PRO A 88 2.35 -14.19 -7.52
C PRO A 88 2.97 -13.54 -6.27
N GLY A 89 2.46 -13.83 -5.07
CA GLY A 89 2.91 -13.24 -3.80
C GLY A 89 2.42 -11.80 -3.57
N PHE A 90 1.53 -11.30 -4.44
CA PHE A 90 0.89 -9.99 -4.28
C PHE A 90 -0.59 -10.04 -4.68
N VAL A 91 -1.33 -9.02 -4.26
CA VAL A 91 -2.73 -8.82 -4.58
C VAL A 91 -2.97 -7.39 -5.09
N LEU A 92 -3.98 -7.24 -5.94
CA LEU A 92 -4.44 -5.96 -6.46
C LEU A 92 -5.83 -5.64 -5.89
N PHE A 93 -6.03 -4.39 -5.48
CA PHE A 93 -7.34 -3.85 -5.13
C PHE A 93 -7.69 -2.71 -6.08
N ASP A 94 -8.85 -2.79 -6.71
CA ASP A 94 -9.41 -1.71 -7.53
C ASP A 94 -10.22 -0.77 -6.63
N ILE A 95 -9.57 0.31 -6.19
CA ILE A 95 -10.16 1.26 -5.25
C ILE A 95 -10.83 2.38 -6.06
N GLU A 96 -12.13 2.20 -6.32
CA GLU A 96 -12.98 3.19 -7.02
C GLU A 96 -13.35 4.37 -6.10
N HIS A 97 -12.35 5.13 -5.64
CA HIS A 97 -12.55 6.30 -4.80
C HIS A 97 -11.94 7.55 -5.46
N LYS A 98 -12.74 8.61 -5.66
CA LYS A 98 -12.29 9.85 -6.34
C LYS A 98 -10.99 10.41 -5.76
N SER A 99 -10.84 10.39 -4.43
CA SER A 99 -9.61 10.87 -3.80
C SER A 99 -8.40 9.98 -4.08
N PHE A 100 -8.60 8.68 -4.34
CA PHE A 100 -7.53 7.76 -4.73
C PHE A 100 -7.02 8.05 -6.13
N GLU A 101 -7.87 8.53 -7.06
CA GLU A 101 -7.45 8.93 -8.41
C GLU A 101 -6.35 10.01 -8.36
N GLY A 102 -6.46 10.95 -7.41
CA GLY A 102 -5.49 12.04 -7.19
C GLY A 102 -4.13 11.60 -6.63
N ILE A 103 -3.98 10.34 -6.20
CA ILE A 103 -2.71 9.80 -5.73
C ILE A 103 -1.82 9.46 -6.94
N PRO A 104 -0.53 9.86 -6.95
CA PRO A 104 0.37 9.50 -8.04
C PRO A 104 0.62 7.99 -8.07
N SER A 105 0.81 7.43 -9.26
CA SER A 105 1.25 6.04 -9.40
C SER A 105 2.75 5.92 -9.24
N LEU A 106 3.21 4.83 -8.63
CA LEU A 106 4.61 4.44 -8.65
C LEU A 106 5.01 4.09 -10.09
N LYS A 107 6.13 4.66 -10.55
CA LYS A 107 6.65 4.39 -11.90
C LYS A 107 7.32 3.02 -11.93
N SER A 108 6.90 2.16 -12.85
CA SER A 108 7.55 0.89 -13.15
C SER A 108 8.34 0.97 -14.46
N SER A 109 9.48 0.30 -14.51
CA SER A 109 10.26 0.13 -15.73
C SER A 109 10.14 -1.30 -16.23
N ARG A 110 10.00 -1.48 -17.54
CA ARG A 110 10.11 -2.79 -18.21
C ARG A 110 11.55 -3.15 -18.60
N ILE A 111 12.48 -2.21 -18.42
CA ILE A 111 13.89 -2.39 -18.78
C ILE A 111 14.57 -3.12 -17.62
N PHE A 112 15.10 -4.32 -17.91
CA PHE A 112 15.80 -5.15 -16.94
C PHE A 112 17.31 -5.04 -17.16
N ASN A 113 17.94 -4.03 -16.55
CA ASN A 113 19.41 -3.89 -16.49
C ASN A 113 19.90 -4.05 -15.05
N HIS A 114 19.43 -5.09 -14.35
CA HIS A 114 19.81 -5.36 -12.98
C HIS A 114 21.07 -6.24 -12.96
N SER A 115 22.11 -5.82 -12.25
CA SER A 115 23.29 -6.63 -11.96
C SER A 115 23.52 -6.71 -10.45
N VAL A 116 24.20 -7.77 -10.02
CA VAL A 116 24.61 -7.91 -8.62
C VAL A 116 25.50 -6.73 -8.23
N GLY A 117 25.25 -6.14 -7.06
CA GLY A 117 25.98 -4.98 -6.56
C GLY A 117 25.36 -3.62 -6.90
N LEU A 118 24.25 -3.58 -7.65
CA LEU A 118 23.51 -2.34 -7.84
C LEU A 118 22.82 -1.89 -6.54
N PRO A 119 22.83 -0.59 -6.23
CA PRO A 119 22.12 -0.06 -5.07
C PRO A 119 20.60 -0.16 -5.28
N ILE A 120 19.92 -0.72 -4.29
CA ILE A 120 18.46 -0.75 -4.22
C ILE A 120 17.97 0.09 -3.04
N ALA A 121 16.76 0.62 -3.15
CA ALA A 121 16.06 1.27 -2.05
C ALA A 121 14.76 0.51 -1.82
N VAL A 122 14.51 0.13 -0.57
CA VAL A 122 13.24 -0.46 -0.15
C VAL A 122 12.47 0.63 0.59
N LEU A 123 11.20 0.77 0.25
CA LEU A 123 10.34 1.77 0.85
C LEU A 123 9.05 1.13 1.34
N GLY A 124 8.74 1.38 2.60
CA GLY A 124 7.52 0.91 3.22
C GLY A 124 7.38 1.47 4.62
N TYR A 125 6.20 1.26 5.18
CA TYR A 125 5.86 1.60 6.55
C TYR A 125 6.19 0.39 7.40
N GLN A 126 7.35 0.45 8.06
CA GLN A 126 7.87 -0.64 8.88
C GLN A 126 7.72 -0.26 10.35
N LEU A 127 6.87 -1.01 11.07
CA LEU A 127 6.63 -0.91 12.50
C LEU A 127 6.02 0.42 12.98
N ASP A 128 5.22 0.30 14.04
CA ASP A 128 4.42 1.33 14.72
C ASP A 128 5.26 2.46 15.35
N GLN A 129 6.01 3.21 14.56
CA GLN A 129 6.42 4.53 15.01
C GLN A 129 5.24 5.46 14.72
N GLU A 130 4.56 5.90 15.79
CA GLU A 130 4.04 7.26 15.78
C GLU A 130 5.24 8.11 15.41
N ASN A 131 5.30 8.56 14.16
CA ASN A 131 6.43 9.33 13.67
C ASN A 131 6.67 10.47 14.67
N LEU A 132 7.83 10.44 15.34
CA LEU A 132 8.30 11.40 16.35
C LEU A 132 8.04 12.86 15.94
#